data_AF-A0A3P8L2P2-F1
#
_entry.id   AF-A0A3P8L2P2-F1
#
_cell.length_a   1.000
_cell.length_b   1.000
_cell.length_c   1.000
_cell.angle_alpha   90.00
_cell.angle_beta   90.00
_cell.angle_gamma   90.00
#
_symmetry.space_group_name_H-M   'P 1'
#
loop_
_entity.id
_entity.type
_entity.pdbx_description
1 polymer ?
#
loop_
_entity_poly.entity_id
_entity_poly.type
_entity_poly.pdbx_seq_one_letter_code
_entity_poly.pdbx_strand_id
1 'polypeptide(L)'
;MAKHALSLFIKIALFSVVMLIVSEVIPYDGLVSAIIGLFDFQSASKFTRFILGEPDLEVWESLHIYFSILINTLISVPVMSAIITAYSGVTHKVSPANLPEDWILSTLRRLAKLFVFTLLFWLLFRFLPYQAFFPEGETYSALIIAAIMTFNLLLTVACYGAVMNKITTKRSL
;
A
#
# COMPACT_ATOMS: atom_id res chain seq x y z
N MET A 1 4.50 -4.63 -24.05
CA MET A 1 3.74 -3.95 -22.99
C MET A 1 3.12 -4.91 -21.97
N ALA A 2 2.37 -5.95 -22.39
CA ALA A 2 1.73 -6.91 -21.48
C ALA A 2 2.70 -7.61 -20.49
N LYS A 3 3.89 -8.04 -20.95
CA LYS A 3 4.93 -8.63 -20.07
C LYS A 3 5.39 -7.70 -18.93
N HIS A 4 5.48 -6.39 -19.18
CA HIS A 4 5.87 -5.41 -18.16
C HIS A 4 4.73 -5.13 -17.18
N ALA A 5 3.49 -5.05 -17.67
CA ALA A 5 2.31 -4.91 -16.81
C ALA A 5 2.13 -6.14 -15.89
N LEU A 6 2.29 -7.35 -16.43
CA LEU A 6 2.25 -8.60 -15.66
C LEU A 6 3.38 -8.66 -14.62
N SER A 7 4.61 -8.30 -14.99
CA SER A 7 5.73 -8.26 -14.04
C SER A 7 5.51 -7.24 -12.92
N LEU A 8 4.91 -6.09 -13.24
CA LEU A 8 4.55 -5.06 -12.26
C LEU A 8 3.42 -5.53 -11.35
N PHE A 9 2.38 -6.18 -11.90
CA PHE A 9 1.30 -6.81 -11.14
C PHE A 9 1.85 -7.82 -10.13
N ILE A 10 2.70 -8.76 -10.58
CA ILE A 10 3.29 -9.79 -9.71
C ILE A 10 4.11 -9.13 -8.60
N LYS A 11 4.92 -8.11 -8.90
CA LYS A 11 5.73 -7.42 -7.88
C LYS A 11 4.88 -6.70 -6.84
N ILE A 12 3.80 -6.05 -7.26
CA ILE A 12 2.89 -5.36 -6.34
C ILE A 12 2.10 -6.35 -5.50
N ALA A 13 1.52 -7.38 -6.12
CA ALA A 13 0.78 -8.42 -5.40
C ALA A 13 1.69 -9.14 -4.39
N LEU A 14 2.91 -9.51 -4.80
CA LEU A 14 3.89 -10.11 -3.90
C LEU A 14 4.27 -9.15 -2.77
N PHE A 15 4.49 -7.87 -3.05
CA PHE A 15 4.76 -6.88 -2.02
C PHE A 15 3.59 -6.76 -1.04
N SER A 16 2.35 -6.62 -1.50
CA SER A 16 1.17 -6.54 -0.64
C SER A 16 0.99 -7.78 0.22
N VAL A 17 1.12 -8.99 -0.34
CA VAL A 17 1.02 -10.26 0.41
C VAL A 17 2.13 -10.38 1.44
N VAL A 18 3.38 -10.09 1.05
CA VAL A 18 4.52 -10.12 1.98
C VAL A 18 4.33 -9.10 3.10
N MET A 19 3.81 -7.92 2.80
CA MET A 19 3.59 -6.87 3.81
C MET A 19 2.46 -7.20 4.77
N LEU A 20 1.39 -7.86 4.29
CA LEU A 20 0.35 -8.39 5.16
C LEU A 20 0.92 -9.45 6.10
N ILE A 21 1.68 -10.43 5.58
CA ILE A 21 2.32 -11.47 6.38
C ILE A 21 3.32 -10.85 7.38
N VAL A 22 4.15 -9.90 6.94
CA VAL A 22 5.11 -9.21 7.83
C VAL A 22 4.38 -8.42 8.91
N SER A 23 3.25 -7.79 8.60
CA SER A 23 2.47 -7.06 9.61
C SER A 23 1.85 -7.96 10.66
N GLU A 24 1.54 -9.20 10.30
CA GLU A 24 1.01 -10.22 11.21
C GLU A 24 2.12 -10.89 12.02
N VAL A 25 3.30 -11.13 11.42
CA VAL A 25 4.43 -11.85 12.05
C VAL A 25 5.34 -10.93 12.87
N ILE A 26 5.49 -9.67 12.48
CA ILE A 26 6.25 -8.65 13.21
C ILE A 26 5.30 -7.50 13.58
N PRO A 27 4.33 -7.77 14.48
CA PRO A 27 3.41 -6.74 14.89
C PRO A 27 4.17 -5.76 15.79
N TYR A 28 4.30 -4.50 15.34
CA TYR A 28 4.88 -3.42 16.13
C TYR A 28 3.90 -2.95 17.22
N ASP A 29 3.24 -3.88 17.92
CA ASP A 29 2.06 -3.65 18.77
C ASP A 29 2.30 -2.59 19.84
N GLY A 30 3.50 -2.56 20.44
CA GLY A 30 3.85 -1.54 21.42
C GLY A 30 3.81 -0.12 20.85
N LEU A 31 4.35 0.07 19.63
CA LEU A 31 4.36 1.36 18.95
C LEU A 31 2.99 1.70 18.36
N VAL A 32 2.29 0.71 17.80
CA VAL A 32 0.91 0.83 17.31
C VAL A 32 -0.02 1.26 18.45
N SER A 33 0.03 0.58 19.58
CA SER A 33 -0.78 0.88 20.77
C SER A 33 -0.47 2.26 21.34
N ALA A 34 0.79 2.68 21.36
CA ALA A 34 1.18 4.02 21.81
C ALA A 34 0.58 5.12 20.92
N ILE A 35 0.53 4.90 19.61
CA ILE A 35 -0.09 5.86 18.68
C ILE A 35 -1.61 5.86 18.82
N ILE A 36 -2.24 4.68 18.92
CA ILE A 36 -3.69 4.56 19.12
C ILE A 36 -4.13 5.21 20.43
N GLY A 37 -3.31 5.11 21.49
CA GLY A 37 -3.57 5.76 22.77
C GLY A 37 -3.65 7.30 22.71
N LEU A 38 -3.25 7.92 21.60
CA LEU A 38 -3.40 9.37 21.36
C LEU A 38 -4.80 9.73 20.83
N PHE A 39 -5.59 8.76 20.40
CA PHE A 39 -6.92 8.99 19.84
C PHE A 39 -7.99 8.87 20.93
N ASP A 40 -8.94 9.82 20.92
CA ASP A 40 -10.23 9.61 21.56
C ASP A 40 -11.20 8.86 20.63
N PHE A 41 -12.29 8.34 21.17
CA PHE A 41 -13.27 7.58 20.38
C PHE A 41 -13.84 8.40 19.22
N GLN A 42 -14.05 9.72 19.41
CA GLN A 42 -14.60 10.58 18.39
C GLN A 42 -13.64 10.76 17.21
N SER A 43 -12.34 10.95 17.48
CA SER A 43 -11.32 11.09 16.45
C SER A 43 -11.07 9.75 15.75
N ALA A 44 -11.04 8.65 16.50
CA ALA A 44 -10.91 7.31 15.96
C ALA A 44 -12.08 6.99 15.01
N SER A 45 -13.32 7.24 15.43
CA SER A 45 -14.53 7.03 14.62
C SER A 45 -14.55 7.89 13.37
N LYS A 46 -14.13 9.17 13.45
CA LYS A 46 -13.99 10.04 12.27
C LYS A 46 -12.95 9.50 11.29
N PHE A 47 -11.83 9.00 11.80
CA PHE A 47 -10.74 8.48 10.99
C PHE A 47 -11.13 7.18 10.27
N THR A 48 -11.68 6.20 10.99
CA THR A 48 -12.13 4.94 10.38
C THR A 48 -13.25 5.17 9.38
N ARG A 49 -14.22 6.05 9.69
CA ARG A 49 -15.27 6.46 8.76
C ARG A 49 -14.74 7.17 7.52
N PHE A 50 -13.68 7.96 7.64
CA PHE A 50 -13.05 8.59 6.48
C PHE A 50 -12.50 7.55 5.50
N ILE A 51 -11.85 6.50 6.04
CA ILE A 51 -11.25 5.39 5.27
C ILE A 51 -12.35 4.50 4.67
N LEU A 52 -13.25 3.97 5.50
CA LEU A 52 -14.30 3.03 5.09
C LEU A 52 -15.41 3.71 4.27
N GLY A 53 -15.65 4.99 4.48
CA GLY A 53 -16.77 5.73 3.88
C GLY A 53 -18.09 5.58 4.65
N GLU A 54 -18.17 4.61 5.56
CA GLU A 54 -19.32 4.31 6.41
C GLU A 54 -18.92 4.18 7.90
N PRO A 55 -19.89 4.23 8.83
CA PRO A 55 -19.61 4.04 10.25
C PRO A 55 -19.06 2.64 10.52
N ASP A 56 -17.95 2.59 11.24
CA ASP A 56 -17.30 1.34 11.63
C ASP A 56 -17.82 0.85 12.99
N LEU A 57 -18.14 -0.44 13.08
CA LEU A 57 -18.58 -1.09 14.32
C LEU A 57 -17.39 -1.40 15.24
N GLU A 58 -16.20 -1.65 14.68
CA GLU A 58 -15.01 -2.10 15.40
C GLU A 58 -13.87 -1.08 15.27
N VAL A 59 -14.20 0.18 15.59
CA VAL A 59 -13.32 1.34 15.41
C VAL A 59 -11.89 1.11 15.91
N TRP A 60 -11.72 0.52 17.10
CA TRP A 60 -10.40 0.30 17.70
C TRP A 60 -9.59 -0.78 16.99
N GLU A 61 -10.24 -1.84 16.53
CA GLU A 61 -9.60 -2.93 15.79
C GLU A 61 -9.18 -2.48 14.40
N SER A 62 -10.08 -1.79 13.68
CA SER A 62 -9.75 -1.16 12.40
C SER A 62 -8.61 -0.16 12.53
N LEU A 63 -8.63 0.69 13.56
CA LEU A 63 -7.55 1.65 13.81
C LEU A 63 -6.22 0.93 14.06
N HIS A 64 -6.24 -0.16 14.82
CA HIS A 64 -5.08 -1.02 15.05
C HIS A 64 -4.52 -1.60 13.76
N ILE A 65 -5.37 -2.18 12.94
CA ILE A 65 -5.00 -2.77 11.65
C ILE A 65 -4.39 -1.69 10.74
N TYR A 66 -5.03 -0.53 10.61
CA TYR A 66 -4.55 0.55 9.74
C TYR A 66 -3.18 1.09 10.16
N PHE A 67 -2.98 1.37 11.45
CA PHE A 67 -1.69 1.84 11.94
C PHE A 67 -0.62 0.75 11.89
N SER A 68 -0.97 -0.51 12.18
CA SER A 68 -0.03 -1.63 12.04
C SER A 68 0.49 -1.73 10.60
N ILE A 69 -0.39 -1.69 9.59
CA ILE A 69 0.01 -1.71 8.18
C ILE A 69 0.87 -0.49 7.82
N LEU A 70 0.49 0.70 8.30
CA LEU A 70 1.23 1.93 8.03
C LEU A 70 2.65 1.89 8.62
N ILE A 71 2.78 1.56 9.90
CA ILE A 71 4.07 1.48 10.60
C ILE A 71 4.95 0.41 9.97
N ASN A 72 4.40 -0.78 9.73
CA ASN A 72 5.14 -1.85 9.07
C ASN A 72 5.68 -1.41 7.72
N THR A 73 4.89 -0.65 6.95
CA THR A 73 5.32 -0.09 5.66
C THR A 73 6.41 0.98 5.82
N LEU A 74 6.26 1.87 6.80
CA LEU A 74 7.23 2.93 7.05
C LEU A 74 8.58 2.40 7.56
N ILE A 75 8.63 1.20 8.16
CA ILE A 75 9.88 0.57 8.61
C ILE A 75 10.46 -0.35 7.55
N SER A 76 9.64 -1.23 6.95
CA SER A 76 10.14 -2.26 6.03
C SER A 76 10.67 -1.68 4.73
N VAL A 77 10.08 -0.58 4.21
CA VAL A 77 10.52 0.03 2.96
C VAL A 77 11.92 0.65 3.09
N PRO A 78 12.23 1.45 4.13
CA PRO A 78 13.61 1.87 4.40
C PRO A 78 14.59 0.72 4.60
N VAL A 79 14.21 -0.32 5.36
CA VAL A 79 15.07 -1.49 5.61
C VAL A 79 15.39 -2.23 4.30
N MET A 80 14.38 -2.53 3.48
CA MET A 80 14.58 -3.16 2.18
C MET A 80 15.43 -2.28 1.26
N SER A 81 15.22 -0.96 1.29
CA SER A 81 16.03 -0.02 0.52
C SER A 81 17.48 -0.04 0.98
N ALA A 82 17.74 -0.10 2.28
CA ALA A 82 19.09 -0.19 2.84
C ALA A 82 19.80 -1.47 2.39
N ILE A 83 19.12 -2.61 2.44
CA ILE A 83 19.66 -3.91 1.97
C ILE A 83 20.04 -3.83 0.49
N ILE A 84 19.17 -3.25 -0.35
CA ILE A 84 19.40 -3.13 -1.79
C ILE A 84 20.55 -2.16 -2.09
N THR A 85 20.60 -1.02 -1.40
CA THR A 85 21.70 -0.06 -1.55
C THR A 85 23.03 -0.67 -1.11
N ALA A 86 23.06 -1.36 0.04
CA ALA A 86 24.26 -2.05 0.52
C ALA A 86 24.73 -3.13 -0.47
N TYR A 87 23.82 -3.99 -0.95
CA TYR A 87 24.13 -4.99 -1.97
C TYR A 87 24.71 -4.35 -3.22
N SER A 88 24.09 -3.29 -3.73
CA SER A 88 24.57 -2.59 -4.92
C SER A 88 25.95 -1.94 -4.71
N GLY A 89 26.22 -1.38 -3.52
CA GLY A 89 27.51 -0.82 -3.15
C GLY A 89 28.62 -1.86 -3.17
N VAL A 90 28.35 -3.05 -2.62
CA VAL A 90 29.30 -4.17 -2.61
C VAL A 90 29.54 -4.71 -4.02
N THR A 91 28.49 -4.96 -4.80
CA THR A 91 28.62 -5.60 -6.12
C THR A 91 29.15 -4.66 -7.20
N HIS A 92 28.79 -3.38 -7.18
CA HIS A 92 29.14 -2.41 -8.21
C HIS A 92 30.28 -1.46 -7.80
N LYS A 93 30.89 -1.66 -6.62
CA LYS A 93 31.97 -0.82 -6.06
C LYS A 93 31.62 0.67 -6.06
N VAL A 94 30.37 1.00 -5.74
CA VAL A 94 29.92 2.39 -5.64
C VAL A 94 30.65 3.08 -4.48
N SER A 95 31.00 4.35 -4.65
CA SER A 95 31.65 5.13 -3.58
C SER A 95 30.81 5.09 -2.29
N PRO A 96 31.37 4.69 -1.14
CA PRO A 96 30.66 4.65 0.13
C PRO A 96 30.04 6.00 0.52
N ALA A 97 30.64 7.10 0.04
CA ALA A 97 30.16 8.46 0.30
C ALA A 97 28.77 8.74 -0.30
N ASN A 98 28.40 8.04 -1.38
CA ASN A 98 27.14 8.27 -2.09
C ASN A 98 26.01 7.35 -1.58
N LEU A 99 26.33 6.30 -0.82
CA LEU A 99 25.36 5.31 -0.34
C LEU A 99 24.23 5.92 0.51
N PRO A 100 24.46 6.90 1.41
CA PRO A 100 23.38 7.50 2.19
C PRO A 100 22.38 8.25 1.30
N GLU A 101 22.87 9.03 0.33
CA GLU A 101 22.02 9.78 -0.60
C GLU A 101 21.21 8.82 -1.49
N ASP A 102 21.86 7.80 -2.04
CA ASP A 102 21.20 6.77 -2.86
C ASP A 102 20.14 6.00 -2.07
N TRP A 103 20.40 5.70 -0.81
CA TRP A 103 19.42 5.08 0.09
C TRP A 103 18.22 5.99 0.35
N ILE A 104 18.43 7.27 0.68
CA ILE A 104 17.33 8.22 0.94
C ILE A 104 16.48 8.39 -0.33
N LEU A 105 17.11 8.67 -1.47
CA LEU A 105 16.40 8.89 -2.74
C LEU A 105 15.64 7.65 -3.19
N SER A 106 16.22 6.46 -3.04
CA SER A 106 15.55 5.21 -3.39
C SER A 106 14.40 4.88 -2.43
N THR A 107 14.56 5.17 -1.14
CA THR A 107 13.51 5.01 -0.11
C THR A 107 12.34 5.94 -0.39
N LEU A 108 12.59 7.24 -0.57
CA LEU A 108 11.56 8.23 -0.90
C LEU A 108 10.82 7.86 -2.18
N ARG A 109 11.55 7.44 -3.22
CA ARG A 109 10.96 6.98 -4.47
C ARG A 109 10.03 5.78 -4.26
N ARG A 110 10.40 4.80 -3.44
CA ARG A 110 9.56 3.63 -3.16
C ARG A 110 8.32 4.02 -2.34
N LEU A 111 8.48 4.84 -1.32
CA LEU A 111 7.37 5.35 -0.52
C LEU A 111 6.38 6.14 -1.38
N ALA A 112 6.87 7.03 -2.25
CA ALA A 112 6.02 7.78 -3.17
C ALA A 112 5.24 6.86 -4.13
N LYS A 113 5.89 5.81 -4.66
CA LYS A 113 5.21 4.83 -5.52
C LYS A 113 4.10 4.09 -4.78
N LEU A 114 4.36 3.64 -3.54
CA LEU A 114 3.37 2.97 -2.71
C LEU A 114 2.22 3.90 -2.37
N PHE A 115 2.51 5.13 -1.94
CA PHE A 115 1.51 6.13 -1.62
C PHE A 115 0.58 6.42 -2.81
N VAL A 116 1.14 6.67 -3.99
CA VAL A 116 0.35 6.90 -5.22
C VAL A 116 -0.47 5.67 -5.58
N PHE A 117 0.09 4.47 -5.47
CA PHE A 117 -0.63 3.23 -5.74
C PHE A 117 -1.80 3.01 -4.77
N THR A 118 -1.57 3.19 -3.48
CA THR A 118 -2.58 3.06 -2.42
C THR A 118 -3.69 4.10 -2.58
N LEU A 119 -3.35 5.37 -2.85
CA LEU A 119 -4.35 6.40 -3.14
C LEU A 119 -5.19 6.06 -4.37
N LEU A 120 -4.55 5.59 -5.45
CA LEU A 120 -5.25 5.19 -6.66
C LEU A 120 -6.19 4.01 -6.40
N PHE A 121 -5.75 3.01 -5.63
CA PHE A 121 -6.57 1.89 -5.21
C PHE A 121 -7.82 2.37 -4.46
N TRP A 122 -7.64 3.21 -3.45
CA TRP A 122 -8.76 3.74 -2.66
C TRP A 122 -9.73 4.60 -3.47
N LEU A 123 -9.21 5.44 -4.39
CA LEU A 123 -10.06 6.23 -5.27
C LEU A 123 -10.91 5.32 -6.16
N LEU A 124 -10.29 4.35 -6.85
CA LEU A 124 -11.01 3.41 -7.72
C LEU A 124 -12.01 2.57 -6.93
N PHE A 125 -11.60 2.08 -5.77
CA PHE A 125 -12.45 1.33 -4.87
C PHE A 125 -13.67 2.14 -4.46
N ARG A 126 -13.53 3.42 -4.12
CA ARG A 126 -14.64 4.26 -3.64
C ARG A 126 -15.57 4.75 -4.76
N PHE A 127 -15.04 4.95 -5.96
CA PHE A 127 -15.85 5.43 -7.10
C PHE A 127 -16.59 4.32 -7.85
N LEU A 128 -16.34 3.06 -7.51
CA LEU A 128 -17.05 1.93 -8.11
C LEU A 128 -18.50 1.88 -7.56
N PRO A 129 -19.52 1.87 -8.44
CA PRO A 129 -20.92 1.86 -7.99
C PRO A 129 -21.33 0.44 -7.58
N TYR A 130 -20.89 -0.01 -6.40
CA TYR A 130 -21.17 -1.36 -5.90
C TYR A 130 -22.66 -1.67 -5.85
N GLN A 131 -23.50 -0.67 -5.56
CA GLN A 131 -24.96 -0.78 -5.51
C GLN A 131 -25.59 -1.28 -6.83
N ALA A 132 -24.94 -1.02 -7.96
CA ALA A 132 -25.40 -1.50 -9.26
C ALA A 132 -25.12 -3.00 -9.48
N PHE A 133 -24.13 -3.55 -8.76
CA PHE A 133 -23.71 -4.94 -8.85
C PHE A 133 -24.15 -5.78 -7.66
N PHE A 134 -24.44 -5.13 -6.53
CA PHE A 134 -24.72 -5.72 -5.23
C PHE A 134 -25.93 -5.01 -4.60
N PRO A 135 -27.14 -5.55 -4.78
CA PRO A 135 -28.34 -5.06 -4.12
C PRO A 135 -28.18 -5.10 -2.59
N GLU A 136 -28.77 -4.11 -1.92
CA GLU A 136 -28.75 -4.06 -0.46
C GLU A 136 -29.57 -5.21 0.14
N GLY A 137 -29.01 -5.88 1.16
CA GLY A 137 -29.69 -6.94 1.92
C GLY A 137 -29.23 -8.38 1.65
N GLU A 138 -28.32 -8.60 0.69
CA GLU A 138 -27.74 -9.93 0.45
C GLU A 138 -26.39 -10.12 1.16
N THR A 139 -26.18 -11.32 1.70
CA THR A 139 -24.88 -11.74 2.26
C THR A 139 -24.03 -12.35 1.16
N TYR A 140 -22.93 -11.68 0.82
CA TYR A 140 -22.03 -12.13 -0.24
C TYR A 140 -20.99 -13.13 0.28
N SER A 141 -20.77 -14.20 -0.48
CA SER A 141 -19.72 -15.17 -0.15
C SER A 141 -18.34 -14.51 -0.19
N ALA A 142 -17.40 -15.02 0.62
CA ALA A 142 -16.02 -14.57 0.64
C ALA A 142 -15.34 -14.61 -0.74
N LEU A 143 -15.76 -15.55 -1.61
CA LEU A 143 -15.28 -15.65 -2.99
C LEU A 143 -15.67 -14.43 -3.85
N ILE A 144 -16.89 -13.93 -3.69
CA ILE A 144 -17.38 -12.74 -4.41
C ILE A 144 -16.60 -11.51 -3.95
N ILE A 145 -16.44 -11.34 -2.63
CA ILE A 145 -15.64 -10.25 -2.04
C ILE A 145 -14.20 -10.30 -2.55
N ALA A 146 -13.57 -11.48 -2.52
CA ALA A 146 -12.21 -11.67 -3.02
C ALA A 146 -12.09 -11.37 -4.53
N ALA A 147 -13.08 -11.75 -5.34
CA ALA A 147 -13.09 -11.46 -6.77
C ALA A 147 -13.16 -9.96 -7.06
N ILE A 148 -13.98 -9.21 -6.33
CA ILE A 148 -14.09 -7.74 -6.44
C ILE A 148 -12.77 -7.08 -6.04
N MET A 149 -12.20 -7.49 -4.91
CA MET A 149 -10.92 -6.96 -4.43
C MET A 149 -9.81 -7.21 -5.45
N THR A 150 -9.79 -8.40 -6.04
CA THR A 150 -8.85 -8.77 -7.10
C THR A 150 -9.06 -7.93 -8.36
N PHE A 151 -10.31 -7.72 -8.78
CA PHE A 151 -10.65 -6.87 -9.92
C PHE A 151 -10.21 -5.41 -9.70
N ASN A 152 -10.50 -4.85 -8.53
CA ASN A 152 -10.06 -3.51 -8.15
C ASN A 152 -8.53 -3.39 -8.14
N LEU A 153 -7.85 -4.41 -7.64
CA LEU A 153 -6.39 -4.46 -7.66
C LEU A 153 -5.85 -4.47 -9.10
N LEU A 154 -6.43 -5.28 -9.98
CA LEU A 154 -6.05 -5.34 -11.40
C LEU A 154 -6.29 -3.99 -12.11
N LEU A 155 -7.44 -3.37 -11.87
CA LEU A 155 -7.77 -2.05 -12.41
C LEU A 155 -6.78 -1.00 -11.93
N THR A 156 -6.45 -1.01 -10.64
CA THR A 156 -5.45 -0.11 -10.03
C THR A 156 -4.09 -0.30 -10.69
N VAL A 157 -3.65 -1.54 -10.91
CA VAL A 157 -2.39 -1.84 -11.58
C VAL A 157 -2.39 -1.32 -13.01
N ALA A 158 -3.48 -1.49 -13.75
CA ALA A 158 -3.61 -0.97 -15.11
C ALA A 158 -3.54 0.57 -15.15
N CYS A 159 -4.30 1.24 -14.28
CA CYS A 159 -4.31 2.71 -14.18
C CYS A 159 -2.95 3.26 -13.72
N TYR A 160 -2.33 2.63 -12.71
CA TYR A 160 -1.01 3.00 -12.23
C TYR A 160 0.04 2.87 -13.34
N GLY A 161 0.02 1.76 -14.07
CA GLY A 161 0.90 1.55 -15.23
C GLY A 161 0.70 2.62 -16.30
N ALA A 162 -0.54 3.00 -16.61
CA ALA A 162 -0.84 4.06 -17.57
C ALA A 162 -0.32 5.43 -17.11
N VAL A 163 -0.52 5.80 -15.85
CA VAL A 163 -0.01 7.05 -15.26
C VAL A 163 1.52 7.09 -15.32
N MET A 164 2.17 6.02 -14.86
CA MET A 164 3.63 5.94 -14.85
C MET A 164 4.23 5.99 -16.26
N ASN A 165 3.64 5.27 -17.21
CA ASN A 165 4.07 5.33 -18.62
C ASN A 165 3.98 6.75 -19.18
N LYS A 166 2.89 7.47 -18.89
CA LYS A 166 2.71 8.86 -19.36
C LYS A 166 3.76 9.82 -18.78
N ILE A 167 4.15 9.62 -17.51
CA ILE A 167 5.21 10.40 -16.86
C ILE A 167 6.58 10.09 -17.47
N THR A 168 6.88 8.81 -17.74
CA THR A 168 8.16 8.44 -18.36
C THR A 168 8.28 8.93 -19.80
N THR A 169 7.21 8.84 -20.61
CA THR A 169 7.23 9.33 -22.00
C THR A 169 7.42 10.84 -22.07
N LYS A 170 6.88 11.60 -21.11
CA LYS A 170 7.11 13.05 -21.00
C LYS A 170 8.54 13.44 -20.60
N ARG A 171 9.31 12.53 -20.01
CA ARG A 171 10.73 12.77 -19.66
C ARG A 171 11.70 12.42 -20.80
N SER A 172 11.25 11.66 -21.80
CA SER A 172 12.07 11.22 -22.94
C SER A 172 11.85 12.04 -24.21
N LEU A 173 10.90 12.98 -24.19
CA LEU A 173 10.64 13.99 -25.22
C LEU A 173 11.22 15.33 -24.77
#